data_AF-K2E5X4-F1
#
_entry.id   AF-K2E5X4-F1
#
_cell.length_a   1.000
_cell.length_b   1.000
_cell.length_c   1.000
_cell.angle_alpha   90.00
_cell.angle_beta   90.00
_cell.angle_gamma   90.00
#
_symmetry.space_group_name_H-M   'P 1'
#
loop_
_entity.id
_entity.type
_entity.pdbx_description
1 polymer ?
#
loop_
_entity_poly.entity_id
_entity_poly.type
_entity_poly.pdbx_seq_one_letter_code
_entity_poly.pdbx_strand_id
1 'polypeptide(L)'
;MAKLRRRSQLPLSYFLIPLFLLIVALGYGYYRSLVQPSGIFVINEAVVQYGNTVVSGTLRKDTTLGKSGNYLLILADGRPILLDSQGMDSLVGSSVIVTGILSPAIRPGSSMTMIVDTITTSGSL
;
A
#
# COMPACT_ATOMS: atom_id res chain seq x y z
N MET A 1 31.92 70.55 35.01
CA MET A 1 30.71 69.88 35.53
C MET A 1 30.15 68.97 34.44
N ALA A 2 30.29 67.65 34.58
CA ALA A 2 29.86 66.69 33.58
C ALA A 2 28.35 66.40 33.68
N LYS A 3 27.62 66.64 32.59
CA LYS A 3 26.18 66.43 32.47
C LYS A 3 25.92 64.94 32.27
N LEU A 4 25.39 64.26 33.29
CA LEU A 4 25.09 62.83 33.26
C LEU A 4 24.03 62.53 32.18
N ARG A 5 24.45 61.85 31.11
CA ARG A 5 23.59 61.46 29.98
C ARG A 5 22.74 60.27 30.41
N ARG A 6 21.43 60.46 30.60
CA ARG A 6 20.47 59.37 30.89
C ARG A 6 20.53 58.33 29.77
N ARG A 7 21.05 57.13 30.07
CA ARG A 7 20.91 55.95 29.21
C ARG A 7 19.43 55.56 29.20
N SER A 8 18.79 55.74 28.05
CA SER A 8 17.48 55.14 27.75
C SER A 8 17.64 53.63 27.84
N GLN A 9 17.14 53.05 28.94
CA GLN A 9 17.02 51.61 29.08
C GLN A 9 15.69 51.21 28.41
N LEU A 10 15.77 50.62 27.21
CA LEU A 10 14.62 50.03 26.55
C LEU A 10 13.99 48.99 27.50
N PRO A 11 12.65 48.96 27.65
CA PRO A 11 12.03 48.08 28.61
C PRO A 11 12.26 46.61 28.20
N LEU A 12 12.51 45.76 29.19
CA LEU A 12 12.83 44.33 29.06
C LEU A 12 11.89 43.57 28.10
N SER A 13 10.63 44.02 27.98
CA SER A 13 9.61 43.49 27.07
C SER A 13 10.03 43.49 25.60
N TYR A 14 10.87 44.43 25.16
CA TYR A 14 11.36 44.48 23.78
C TYR A 14 12.30 43.31 23.44
N PHE A 15 12.90 42.67 24.45
CA PHE A 15 13.73 41.48 24.27
C PHE A 15 12.93 40.18 24.43
N LEU A 16 11.88 40.19 25.26
CA LEU A 16 11.08 38.99 25.53
C LEU A 16 10.22 38.56 24.33
N ILE A 17 9.64 39.52 23.61
CA ILE A 17 8.79 39.24 22.43
C ILE A 17 9.58 38.54 21.30
N PRO A 18 10.73 39.07 20.82
CA PRO A 18 11.49 38.39 19.78
C PRO A 18 12.07 37.05 20.25
N LEU A 19 12.43 36.92 21.53
CA LEU A 19 12.90 35.66 22.11
C LEU A 19 11.80 34.58 22.11
N PHE A 20 10.58 34.95 22.48
CA PHE A 20 9.45 34.04 22.45
C PHE A 20 9.14 33.56 21.02
N LEU A 21 9.14 34.47 20.04
CA LEU A 21 8.94 34.12 18.64
C LEU A 21 10.03 33.18 18.11
N LEU A 22 11.29 33.39 18.53
CA LEU A 22 12.41 32.52 18.17
C LEU A 22 12.20 31.09 18.71
N ILE A 23 11.79 30.96 19.98
CA ILE A 23 11.53 29.66 20.61
C ILE A 23 10.38 28.92 19.90
N VAL A 24 9.30 29.63 19.56
CA VAL A 24 8.16 29.03 18.83
C VAL A 24 8.57 28.58 17.44
N ALA A 25 9.36 29.38 16.71
CA ALA A 25 9.84 29.03 15.37
C ALA A 25 10.77 27.80 15.40
N LEU A 26 11.70 27.75 16.35
CA LEU A 26 12.60 26.61 16.54
C LEU A 26 11.84 25.35 16.95
N GLY A 27 10.89 25.47 17.87
CA GLY A 27 10.03 24.36 18.29
C GLY A 27 9.20 23.82 17.12
N TYR A 28 8.54 24.69 16.36
CA TYR A 28 7.73 24.28 15.20
C TYR A 28 8.57 23.59 14.12
N GLY A 29 9.77 24.13 13.82
CA GLY A 29 10.70 23.51 12.88
C GLY A 29 11.16 22.13 13.33
N TYR A 30 11.48 21.98 14.62
CA TYR A 30 11.85 20.70 15.22
C TYR A 30 10.70 19.68 15.12
N TYR A 31 9.49 20.05 15.55
CA TYR A 31 8.33 19.15 15.47
C TYR A 31 8.04 18.72 14.03
N ARG A 32 8.10 19.64 13.06
CA ARG A 32 7.89 19.30 11.64
C ARG A 32 8.94 18.34 11.10
N SER A 33 10.18 18.40 11.59
CA SER A 33 11.24 17.47 11.19
C SER A 33 11.07 16.06 11.76
N LEU A 34 10.40 15.91 12.91
CA LEU A 34 10.14 14.59 13.51
C LEU A 34 8.90 13.90 12.92
N VAL A 35 7.98 14.67 12.33
CA VAL A 35 6.81 14.11 11.65
C VAL A 35 7.25 13.64 10.27
N GLN A 36 7.73 12.39 10.21
CA GLN A 36 7.85 11.70 8.92
C GLN A 36 6.43 11.58 8.31
N PRO A 37 6.24 11.98 7.04
CA PRO A 37 5.02 11.67 6.32
C PRO A 37 4.82 10.16 6.39
N SER A 38 3.65 9.72 6.87
CA SER A 38 3.26 8.32 6.76
C SER A 38 3.29 7.95 5.28
N GLY A 39 4.15 6.99 4.91
CA GLY A 39 4.16 6.45 3.57
C GLY A 39 2.77 5.88 3.27
N ILE A 40 1.99 6.57 2.45
CA ILE A 40 0.78 6.00 1.88
C ILE A 40 1.31 4.94 0.92
N PHE A 41 1.21 3.66 1.32
CA PHE A 41 1.51 2.55 0.43
C PHE A 41 0.61 2.72 -0.79
N VAL A 42 1.21 3.09 -1.92
CA VAL A 42 0.54 2.97 -3.21
C VAL A 42 0.40 1.47 -3.45
N ILE A 43 -0.81 0.96 -3.25
CA ILE A 43 -1.17 -0.36 -3.78
C ILE A 43 -1.12 -0.16 -5.29
N ASN A 44 0.01 -0.53 -5.89
CA ASN A 44 0.18 -0.48 -7.32
C ASN A 44 -0.83 -1.48 -7.87
N GLU A 45 -2.00 -0.99 -8.30
CA GLU A 45 -3.00 -1.81 -8.97
C GLU A 45 -2.26 -2.42 -10.16
N ALA A 46 -1.96 -3.71 -10.09
CA ALA A 46 -1.43 -4.41 -11.24
C ALA A 46 -2.44 -4.14 -12.37
N VAL A 47 -1.98 -3.55 -13.47
CA VAL A 47 -2.85 -3.29 -14.61
C VAL A 47 -3.21 -4.67 -15.15
N VAL A 48 -4.38 -5.14 -14.78
CA VAL A 48 -4.89 -6.44 -15.16
C VAL A 48 -5.42 -6.32 -16.59
N GLN A 49 -4.67 -6.85 -17.54
CA GLN A 49 -5.08 -6.89 -18.95
C GLN A 49 -6.04 -8.07 -19.17
N TYR A 50 -7.24 -7.77 -19.67
CA TYR A 50 -8.23 -8.79 -20.04
C TYR A 50 -7.85 -9.50 -21.35
N GLY A 51 -8.37 -10.72 -21.53
CA GLY A 51 -8.00 -11.59 -22.65
C GLY A 51 -6.84 -12.51 -22.27
N ASN A 52 -6.02 -12.89 -23.26
CA ASN A 52 -4.92 -13.82 -23.02
C ASN A 52 -3.80 -13.11 -22.24
N THR A 53 -3.59 -13.52 -21.00
CA THR A 53 -2.75 -12.79 -20.05
C THR A 53 -2.04 -13.73 -19.08
N VAL A 54 -1.07 -13.17 -18.37
CA VAL A 54 -0.30 -13.85 -17.33
C VAL A 54 -0.52 -13.09 -16.02
N VAL A 55 -1.00 -13.80 -15.00
CA VAL A 55 -1.30 -13.22 -13.69
C VAL A 55 -0.58 -14.00 -12.60
N SER A 56 0.11 -13.29 -11.71
CA SER A 56 0.74 -13.87 -10.53
C SER A 56 -0.09 -13.59 -9.28
N GLY A 57 -0.23 -14.58 -8.41
CA GLY A 57 -0.92 -14.41 -7.14
C GLY A 57 -0.77 -15.61 -6.22
N THR A 58 -1.35 -15.51 -5.03
CA THR A 58 -1.42 -16.63 -4.10
C THR A 58 -2.66 -17.46 -4.37
N LEU A 59 -2.49 -18.77 -4.56
CA LEU A 59 -3.61 -19.67 -4.76
C LEU A 59 -4.33 -19.95 -3.44
N ARG A 60 -5.65 -19.85 -3.46
CA ARG A 60 -6.56 -20.19 -2.37
C ARG A 60 -7.71 -21.05 -2.86
N LYS A 61 -8.40 -21.66 -1.91
CA LYS A 61 -9.62 -22.44 -2.14
C LYS A 61 -10.69 -21.96 -1.19
N ASP A 62 -11.93 -21.90 -1.65
CA ASP A 62 -13.09 -21.51 -0.83
C ASP A 62 -13.49 -22.59 0.18
N THR A 63 -13.20 -23.85 -0.13
CA THR A 63 -13.47 -25.01 0.73
C THR A 63 -12.20 -25.64 1.28
N THR A 64 -12.37 -26.58 2.21
CA THR A 64 -11.28 -27.39 2.74
C THR A 64 -10.62 -28.22 1.64
N LEU A 65 -9.30 -28.44 1.77
CA LEU A 65 -8.55 -29.34 0.91
C LEU A 65 -9.21 -30.74 0.88
N GLY A 66 -9.21 -31.38 -0.29
CA GLY A 66 -9.82 -32.70 -0.53
C GLY A 66 -11.33 -32.69 -0.80
N LYS A 67 -12.01 -31.54 -0.69
CA LYS A 67 -13.43 -31.40 -1.07
C LYS A 67 -13.57 -30.67 -2.41
N SER A 68 -14.70 -30.82 -3.09
CA SER A 68 -15.00 -29.97 -4.26
C SER A 68 -15.14 -28.51 -3.82
N GLY A 69 -14.63 -27.57 -4.63
CA GLY A 69 -14.63 -26.14 -4.34
C GLY A 69 -14.05 -25.33 -5.49
N ASN A 70 -14.14 -24.01 -5.38
CA ASN A 70 -13.58 -23.09 -6.35
C ASN A 70 -12.18 -22.65 -5.92
N TYR A 71 -11.28 -22.56 -6.91
CA TYR A 71 -9.97 -22.00 -6.71
C TYR A 71 -9.97 -20.50 -6.97
N LEU A 72 -9.30 -19.78 -6.09
CA LEU A 72 -9.20 -18.33 -6.11
C LEU A 72 -7.73 -17.95 -6.20
N LEU A 73 -7.37 -17.14 -7.18
CA LEU A 73 -6.06 -16.49 -7.25
C LEU A 73 -6.19 -15.11 -6.60
N ILE A 74 -5.48 -14.89 -5.50
CA ILE A 74 -5.43 -13.58 -4.83
C ILE A 74 -4.23 -12.81 -5.35
N LEU A 75 -4.49 -11.68 -6.00
CA LEU A 75 -3.45 -10.80 -6.52
C LEU A 75 -2.72 -10.08 -5.38
N ALA A 76 -1.58 -9.47 -5.70
CA ALA A 76 -0.82 -8.65 -4.75
C ALA A 76 -1.64 -7.45 -4.20
N ASP A 77 -2.62 -6.98 -4.96
CA ASP A 77 -3.56 -5.92 -4.56
C ASP A 77 -4.77 -6.44 -3.76
N GLY A 78 -4.85 -7.75 -3.50
CA GLY A 78 -5.93 -8.39 -2.76
C GLY A 78 -7.18 -8.72 -3.58
N ARG A 79 -7.23 -8.40 -4.87
CA ARG A 79 -8.37 -8.73 -5.73
C ARG A 79 -8.42 -10.26 -5.97
N PRO A 80 -9.59 -10.91 -5.79
CA PRO A 80 -9.76 -12.32 -6.11
C PRO A 80 -10.12 -12.53 -7.58
N ILE A 81 -9.45 -13.49 -8.21
CA ILE A 81 -9.82 -14.05 -9.52
C ILE A 81 -10.25 -15.49 -9.32
N LEU A 82 -11.42 -15.87 -9.83
CA LEU A 82 -11.90 -17.24 -9.82
C LEU A 82 -11.27 -18.01 -10.98
N LEU A 83 -10.64 -19.13 -10.67
CA LEU A 83 -9.99 -19.99 -11.67
C LEU A 83 -10.95 -21.09 -12.11
N ASP A 84 -11.13 -21.23 -13.42
CA ASP A 84 -11.84 -22.36 -14.02
C ASP A 84 -10.88 -23.55 -14.16
N SER A 85 -10.48 -24.11 -13.03
CA SER A 85 -9.57 -25.24 -12.93
C SER A 85 -9.90 -26.08 -11.70
N GLN A 86 -9.51 -27.36 -11.71
CA GLN A 86 -9.78 -28.31 -10.63
C GLN A 86 -8.54 -29.11 -10.27
N GLY A 87 -8.50 -29.69 -9.06
CA GLY A 87 -7.43 -30.60 -8.63
C GLY A 87 -6.11 -29.93 -8.22
N MET A 88 -6.13 -28.62 -7.91
CA MET A 88 -4.94 -27.83 -7.54
C MET A 88 -4.70 -27.79 -6.03
N ASP A 89 -5.21 -28.76 -5.26
CA ASP A 89 -5.13 -28.75 -3.80
C ASP A 89 -3.70 -28.72 -3.26
N SER A 90 -2.75 -29.32 -3.99
CA SER A 90 -1.33 -29.30 -3.65
C SER A 90 -0.67 -27.93 -3.78
N LEU A 91 -1.28 -27.02 -4.56
CA LEU A 91 -0.76 -25.69 -4.83
C LEU A 91 -1.40 -24.62 -3.92
N VAL A 92 -2.42 -24.98 -3.13
CA VAL A 92 -3.13 -24.04 -2.27
C VAL A 92 -2.17 -23.48 -1.20
N GLY A 93 -2.14 -22.16 -1.07
CA GLY A 93 -1.21 -21.43 -0.21
C GLY A 93 0.11 -21.07 -0.88
N SER A 94 0.39 -21.60 -2.08
CA SER A 94 1.58 -21.25 -2.85
C SER A 94 1.36 -20.02 -3.71
N SER A 95 2.46 -19.29 -3.96
CA SER A 95 2.49 -18.25 -4.99
C SER A 95 2.66 -18.91 -6.36
N VAL A 96 1.75 -18.61 -7.27
CA VAL A 96 1.66 -19.22 -8.60
C VAL A 96 1.54 -18.15 -9.68
N ILE A 97 2.04 -18.48 -10.86
CA ILE A 97 1.88 -17.73 -12.10
C ILE A 97 0.91 -18.51 -12.97
N VAL A 98 -0.22 -17.90 -13.29
CA VAL A 98 -1.29 -18.48 -14.09
C VAL A 98 -1.30 -17.80 -15.45
N THR A 99 -1.31 -18.59 -16.52
CA THR A 99 -1.47 -18.11 -17.90
C THR A 99 -2.82 -18.57 -18.43
N GLY A 100 -3.52 -17.70 -19.14
CA GLY A 100 -4.79 -18.04 -19.78
C GLY A 100 -5.67 -16.84 -20.05
N ILE A 101 -6.96 -17.09 -20.25
CA ILE A 101 -7.91 -16.06 -20.68
C ILE A 101 -8.64 -15.47 -19.48
N LEU A 102 -8.33 -14.21 -19.18
CA LEU A 102 -8.97 -13.47 -18.10
C LEU A 102 -10.18 -12.67 -18.59
N SER A 103 -11.30 -12.86 -17.91
CA SER A 103 -12.57 -12.20 -18.18
C SER A 103 -12.93 -11.21 -17.06
N PRO A 104 -13.48 -10.03 -17.42
CA PRO A 104 -13.92 -9.04 -16.44
C PRO A 104 -15.12 -9.54 -15.64
N ALA A 105 -15.29 -8.99 -14.43
CA ALA A 105 -16.48 -9.21 -13.63
C ALA A 105 -17.71 -8.64 -14.35
N ILE A 106 -18.75 -9.46 -14.52
CA ILE A 106 -19.96 -9.07 -15.26
C ILE A 106 -20.82 -8.07 -14.47
N ARG A 107 -20.71 -8.06 -13.12
CA ARG A 107 -21.48 -7.17 -12.24
C ARG A 107 -20.61 -6.64 -11.08
N PRO A 108 -20.93 -5.46 -10.54
CA PRO A 108 -20.31 -4.98 -9.30
C PRO A 108 -20.49 -6.01 -8.17
N GLY A 109 -19.40 -6.38 -7.51
CA GLY A 109 -19.38 -7.42 -6.46
C GLY A 109 -19.20 -8.86 -6.97
N SER A 110 -19.06 -9.08 -8.28
CA SER A 110 -18.64 -10.38 -8.83
C SER A 110 -17.12 -10.44 -8.97
N SER A 111 -16.54 -11.64 -8.81
CA SER A 111 -15.11 -11.87 -9.07
C SER A 111 -14.83 -11.90 -10.56
N MET A 112 -13.61 -11.53 -10.95
CA MET A 112 -13.11 -11.81 -12.31
C MET A 112 -12.92 -13.32 -12.47
N THR A 113 -13.01 -13.84 -13.68
CA THR A 113 -12.86 -15.28 -13.94
C THR A 113 -11.72 -15.52 -14.93
N MET A 114 -10.93 -16.55 -14.72
CA MET A 114 -9.83 -16.92 -15.59
C MET A 114 -9.95 -18.37 -16.02
N ILE A 115 -9.97 -18.58 -17.33
CA ILE A 115 -9.79 -19.90 -17.93
C ILE A 115 -8.30 -20.17 -17.93
N VAL A 116 -7.90 -21.28 -17.32
CA VAL A 116 -6.50 -21.57 -17.05
C VAL A 116 -5.92 -22.47 -18.14
N ASP A 117 -4.86 -21.99 -18.79
CA ASP A 117 -4.09 -22.78 -19.75
C ASP A 117 -2.88 -23.44 -19.08
N THR A 118 -2.15 -22.71 -18.23
CA THR A 118 -0.97 -23.23 -17.53
C THR A 118 -0.81 -22.57 -16.17
N ILE A 119 -0.35 -23.34 -15.19
CA ILE A 119 0.00 -22.86 -13.85
C ILE A 119 1.42 -23.31 -13.54
N THR A 120 2.24 -22.37 -13.07
CA THR A 120 3.59 -22.64 -12.59
C THR A 120 3.75 -22.05 -11.19
N THR A 121 4.56 -22.69 -10.35
CA THR A 121 4.89 -22.14 -9.02
C THR A 121 5.99 -21.10 -9.17
N SER A 122 5.85 -19.96 -8.49
CA SER A 122 6.80 -18.84 -8.62
C SER A 122 8.19 -19.13 -8.01
N GLY A 123 8.40 -20.33 -7.45
CA GLY A 123 9.68 -20.81 -6.92
C GLY A 123 10.44 -21.76 -7.85
N SER A 124 9.93 -22.00 -9.06
CA SER A 124 10.56 -22.84 -10.09
C SER A 124 11.11 -21.95 -11.21
N LEU A 125 12.19 -21.21 -10.91
CA LEU A 125 13.06 -20.58 -11.91
C LEU A 125 14.49 -21.12 -11.72
#